data_AF-A0A7Y1A9Y5-F1
#
_entry.id   AF-A0A7Y1A9Y5-F1
#
_cell.length_a   1.000
_cell.length_b   1.000
_cell.length_c   1.000
_cell.angle_alpha   90.00
_cell.angle_beta   90.00
_cell.angle_gamma   90.00
#
_symmetry.space_group_name_H-M   'P 1'
#
loop_
_entity.id
_entity.type
_entity.pdbx_description
1 polymer ?
#
loop_
_entity_poly.entity_id
_entity_poly.type
_entity_poly.pdbx_seq_one_letter_code
_entity_poly.pdbx_strand_id
1 'polypeptide(L)' 'MYTRKVVEGQELIITITRPDVLNGLNPAAHHERARHFDGFEANCDLRVAIIPADA' A
#
# COMPACT_ATOMS: atom_id res chain seq x y z
N MET A 1 -2.81 0.09 -11.74
CA MET A 1 -2.61 -0.20 -10.32
C MET A 1 -1.25 0.37 -9.95
N TYR A 2 -1.18 1.23 -8.94
CA TYR A 2 0.05 1.96 -8.57
C TYR A 2 0.80 1.29 -7.42
N THR A 3 0.11 0.39 -6.72
CA THR A 3 0.62 -0.35 -5.57
C THR A 3 0.33 -1.84 -5.71
N ARG A 4 1.19 -2.66 -5.11
CA ARG A 4 0.97 -4.10 -4.91
C ARG A 4 0.71 -4.35 -3.42
N LYS A 5 -0.30 -5.17 -3.13
CA LYS A 5 -0.68 -5.56 -1.77
C LYS A 5 -0.34 -7.04 -1.51
N VAL A 6 0.28 -7.31 -0.37
CA VAL A 6 0.53 -8.66 0.16
C VAL A 6 0.14 -8.67 1.64
N VAL A 7 -0.44 -9.77 2.13
CA VAL A 7 -0.69 -9.99 3.56
C VAL A 7 0.16 -11.16 4.03
N GLU A 8 0.96 -10.94 5.05
CA GLU A 8 1.83 -11.96 5.66
C GLU A 8 1.53 -12.05 7.15
N GLY A 9 0.85 -13.11 7.58
CA GLY A 9 0.36 -13.22 8.96
C GLY A 9 -0.61 -12.08 9.30
N GLN A 10 -0.21 -11.20 10.22
CA GLN A 10 -0.98 -10.02 10.63
C GLN A 10 -0.46 -8.71 10.01
N GLU A 11 0.43 -8.81 9.02
CA GLU A 11 1.08 -7.67 8.39
C GLU A 11 0.47 -7.41 7.01
N LEU A 12 0.21 -6.14 6.71
CA LEU A 12 -0.18 -5.67 5.40
C LEU A 12 0.99 -4.96 4.73
N ILE A 13 1.50 -5.50 3.63
CA ILE A 13 2.60 -4.91 2.86
C ILE A 13 2.03 -4.27 1.61
N ILE A 14 2.23 -2.96 1.45
CA ILE A 14 1.76 -2.16 0.31
C ILE A 14 2.98 -1.58 -0.41
N THR A 15 3.49 -2.29 -1.42
CA THR A 15 4.61 -1.83 -2.23
C THR A 15 4.16 -0.79 -3.24
N ILE A 16 4.82 0.37 -3.30
CA ILE A 16 4.63 1.33 -4.39
C ILE A 16 5.41 0.80 -5.61
N THR A 17 4.74 0.68 -6.75
CA THR A 17 5.32 0.09 -7.98
C THR A 17 5.31 1.13 -9.10
N ARG A 18 6.01 2.26 -8.88
CA ARG A 18 6.14 3.36 -9.85
C ARG A 18 7.60 3.79 -10.01
N PRO A 19 8.50 2.88 -10.41
CA PRO A 19 9.94 3.16 -10.44
C PRO A 19 10.31 4.26 -11.45
N ASP A 20 9.60 4.33 -12.58
CA ASP A 20 9.83 5.34 -13.63
C ASP A 20 9.66 6.80 -13.16
N VAL A 21 9.01 7.00 -12.01
CA VAL A 21 8.79 8.32 -11.40
C VAL A 21 9.25 8.37 -9.95
N LEU A 22 10.26 7.56 -9.59
CA LEU A 22 10.85 7.50 -8.24
C LEU A 22 9.80 7.28 -7.14
N ASN A 23 8.79 6.46 -7.43
CA ASN A 23 7.67 6.17 -6.53
C ASN A 23 6.86 7.42 -6.10
N GLY A 24 6.93 8.51 -6.87
CA GLY A 24 6.08 9.67 -6.70
C GLY A 24 4.61 9.31 -6.80
N LEU A 25 3.74 10.05 -6.10
CA LEU A 25 2.31 9.78 -6.05
C LEU A 25 1.53 10.83 -6.82
N ASN A 26 0.77 10.39 -7.82
CA ASN A 26 -0.23 11.22 -8.48
C ASN A 26 -1.57 11.10 -7.70
N PRO A 27 -2.59 11.93 -8.01
CA PRO A 27 -3.87 11.89 -7.29
C PRO A 27 -4.52 10.50 -7.29
N ALA A 28 -4.46 9.77 -8.40
CA ALA A 28 -5.02 8.43 -8.49
C ALA A 28 -4.30 7.42 -7.56
N ALA A 29 -2.98 7.52 -7.44
CA ALA A 29 -2.19 6.72 -6.50
C ALA A 29 -2.48 7.09 -5.04
N HIS A 30 -2.73 8.37 -4.73
CA HIS A 30 -3.20 8.78 -3.41
C HIS A 30 -4.56 8.16 -3.07
N HIS A 31 -5.52 8.18 -3.99
CA HIS A 31 -6.83 7.56 -3.79
C HIS A 31 -6.76 6.02 -3.69
N GLU A 32 -5.88 5.38 -4.45
CA GLU A 32 -5.60 3.95 -4.32
C GLU A 32 -5.05 3.64 -2.91
N ARG A 33 -4.09 4.44 -2.43
CA ARG A 33 -3.48 4.24 -1.12
C ARG A 33 -4.46 4.52 0.04
N ALA A 34 -5.32 5.53 -0.08
CA ALA A 34 -6.37 5.80 0.89
C ALA A 34 -7.27 4.57 1.10
N ARG A 35 -7.70 3.93 0.01
CA ARG A 35 -8.51 2.70 0.08
C ARG A 35 -7.80 1.54 0.77
N HIS A 36 -6.47 1.45 0.67
CA HIS A 36 -5.71 0.45 1.41
C HIS A 36 -5.65 0.73 2.91
N PHE A 37 -5.57 2.00 3.31
CA PHE A 37 -5.66 2.40 4.72
C PHE A 37 -7.05 2.12 5.30
N ASP A 38 -8.11 2.49 4.58
CA ASP A 38 -9.48 2.18 5.00
C ASP A 38 -9.67 0.66 5.17
N GLY A 39 -9.13 -0.12 4.24
CA GLY A 39 -9.17 -1.58 4.31
C GLY A 39 -8.30 -2.20 5.41
N PHE A 40 -7.25 -1.50 5.85
CA PHE A 40 -6.45 -1.90 7.01
C PHE A 40 -7.20 -1.62 8.31
N GLU A 41 -7.75 -0.41 8.46
CA GLU A 41 -8.52 0.00 9.63
C GLU A 41 -9.75 -0.89 9.86
N ALA A 42 -10.42 -1.28 8.78
CA ALA A 42 -11.60 -2.15 8.84
C ALA A 42 -11.28 -3.63 9.16
N ASN A 43 -10.01 -4.04 9.15
CA ASN A 43 -9.63 -5.45 9.33
C ASN A 43 -8.94 -5.68 10.68
N CYS A 44 -9.67 -6.31 11.61
CA CYS A 44 -9.20 -6.60 12.97
C CYS A 44 -8.13 -7.71 13.07
N ASP A 45 -7.89 -8.48 12.01
CA ASP A 45 -6.85 -9.51 11.98
C ASP A 45 -5.46 -8.91 11.73
N LEU A 46 -5.41 -7.72 11.13
CA LEU A 46 -4.17 -7.00 10.82
C LEU A 46 -3.70 -6.16 12.02
N ARG A 47 -2.38 -6.02 12.15
CA ARG A 47 -1.72 -5.32 13.26
C ARG A 47 -0.79 -4.21 12.77
N VAL A 48 -0.11 -4.41 11.65
CA VAL A 48 0.90 -3.50 11.12
C VAL A 48 0.72 -3.35 9.61
N ALA A 49 0.87 -2.12 9.12
CA ALA A 49 0.97 -1.83 7.68
C ALA A 49 2.38 -1.32 7.35
N ILE A 50 3.02 -1.94 6.36
CA ILE A 50 4.37 -1.61 5.89
C ILE A 50 4.25 -1.06 4.46
N ILE A 51 4.89 0.09 4.21
CA ILE A 51 4.84 0.76 2.90
C ILE A 51 6.25 0.86 2.33
N PRO A 52 6.76 -0.22 1.69
CA PRO A 52 8.02 -0.16 0.99
C PRO A 52 7.85 0.46 -0.41
N ALA A 53 8.94 1.01 -0.92
CA ALA A 53 9.12 1.25 -2.35
C ALA A 53 9.72 0.01 -3.01
N ASP A 54 9.44 -0.24 -4.28
CA ASP A 54 10.31 -1.12 -5.06
C ASP A 54 11.71 -0.48 -5.21
N ALA A 55 12.72 -1.35 -5.23
CA ALA A 55 14.12 -0.98 -5.40
C ALA A 55 14.47 -0.88 -6.90
#